data_AF-A0A8H8SIZ2-F1
#
_entry.id   AF-A0A8H8SIZ2-F1
#
_cell.length_a   1.000
_cell.length_b   1.000
_cell.length_c   1.000
_cell.angle_alpha   90.00
_cell.angle_beta   90.00
_cell.angle_gamma   90.00
#
_symmetry.space_group_name_H-M   'P 1'
#
loop_
_entity.id
_entity.type
_entity.pdbx_description
1 polymer ?
#
loop_
_entity_poly.entity_id
_entity_poly.type
_entity_poly.pdbx_seq_one_letter_code
_entity_poly.pdbx_strand_id
1 'polypeptide(L)'
;MAQKIVLNYHRLWDRSDLGSCVTISTEARIQELIEEIQVLHDRRGLKLQWRLPCLYQIDRSADDMPKPGDQLDESYHPLRERHRVSRYWPDVSKIDPERVQLLLNAEIVSPNRSQHPRDTLSDLPSTFRNMQLEHNKTANWFSNCKPPSETARPSNYRKQQNQGTAPIFNGRPADRTGLPIQLFHPVFDHFFQALEASDEPTASEYNNVQQLVFAAQEVYTNENERWKPLIPFFNTSLNRQIMRDTPVGNCKPDGLIQLHIPNLGTSLCCTIIEVKNEVGTGNCDPGIQAAEDYGICWSIGEVSSIRESCCCPSLLIAIAGPQMCIFGAIYLNRIVVQQLTDYIWLGHHPQHEPHLRRLTRLFCAARDTITELSNYYTSISSGPPRLQDPMRFFPHLRQYSDDDGQITDFTYTGFIDESTSRPVFTAVTGSGKEIIVKFAEQYNLDAHRTLAEKELAPALLSHQPPTHSRGLHCIIMERVQAISLHEWRTGSSTNRRLEGRKRRSKSTRDSSQQQLGIGDLRSPNVLVIEGENSIRGMLVDFDWCGEHGVARYPHDER
;
A
#
# COMPACT_ATOMS: atom_id res chain seq x y z
N MET A 1 -47.72 -36.30 -1.01
CA MET A 1 -46.43 -35.57 -1.01
C MET A 1 -46.43 -34.68 -2.24
N ALA A 2 -46.09 -33.39 -2.12
CA ALA A 2 -46.01 -32.52 -3.29
C ALA A 2 -44.89 -33.01 -4.22
N GLN A 3 -45.17 -33.15 -5.52
CA GLN A 3 -44.19 -33.57 -6.52
C GLN A 3 -43.11 -32.49 -6.63
N LYS A 4 -41.84 -32.89 -6.61
CA LYS A 4 -40.71 -31.97 -6.79
C LYS A 4 -40.22 -32.02 -8.24
N ILE A 5 -39.70 -30.90 -8.71
CA ILE A 5 -39.15 -30.70 -10.05
C ILE A 5 -37.74 -30.12 -9.91
N VAL A 6 -36.82 -30.57 -10.77
CA VAL A 6 -35.47 -30.04 -10.89
C VAL A 6 -35.40 -29.26 -12.19
N LEU A 7 -34.98 -28.00 -12.12
CA LEU A 7 -34.87 -27.12 -13.29
C LEU A 7 -33.45 -26.59 -13.39
N ASN A 8 -32.83 -26.75 -14.56
CA ASN A 8 -31.57 -26.10 -14.87
C ASN A 8 -31.83 -24.63 -15.24
N TYR A 9 -31.02 -23.73 -14.72
CA TYR A 9 -31.16 -22.31 -14.97
C TYR A 9 -29.85 -21.66 -15.42
N HIS A 10 -29.98 -20.66 -16.29
CA HIS A 10 -28.88 -19.83 -16.78
C HIS A 10 -29.10 -18.37 -16.36
N ARG A 11 -28.01 -17.68 -16.01
CA ARG A 11 -28.03 -16.28 -15.58
C ARG A 11 -27.56 -15.40 -16.73
N LEU A 12 -28.38 -14.45 -17.16
CA LEU A 12 -28.07 -13.63 -18.34
C LEU A 12 -26.81 -12.76 -18.16
N TRP A 13 -26.42 -12.45 -16.93
CA TRP A 13 -25.30 -11.55 -16.61
C TRP A 13 -23.96 -12.25 -16.36
N ASP A 14 -23.90 -13.59 -16.35
CA ASP A 14 -22.71 -14.33 -15.96
C ASP A 14 -22.52 -15.62 -16.79
N ARG A 15 -21.37 -15.72 -17.47
CA ARG A 15 -21.02 -16.88 -18.30
C ARG A 15 -20.36 -18.03 -17.52
N SER A 16 -20.05 -17.85 -16.24
CA SER A 16 -19.17 -18.77 -15.50
C SER A 16 -19.84 -20.04 -14.97
N ASP A 17 -21.17 -20.14 -14.98
CA ASP A 17 -21.92 -21.33 -14.50
C ASP A 17 -22.82 -21.89 -15.61
N LEU A 18 -22.30 -22.84 -16.39
CA LEU A 18 -23.13 -23.85 -17.05
C LEU A 18 -23.30 -25.01 -16.07
N GLY A 19 -24.49 -25.17 -15.46
CA GLY A 19 -24.80 -26.30 -14.56
C GLY A 19 -25.48 -25.98 -13.23
N SER A 20 -26.08 -24.78 -13.06
CA SER A 20 -26.85 -24.50 -11.86
C SER A 20 -28.28 -25.06 -11.97
N CYS A 21 -28.70 -25.84 -10.98
CA CYS A 21 -30.05 -26.37 -10.90
C CYS A 21 -30.75 -25.95 -9.60
N VAL A 22 -32.08 -25.87 -9.64
CA VAL A 22 -32.92 -25.59 -8.48
C VAL A 22 -33.96 -26.71 -8.36
N THR A 23 -34.16 -27.20 -7.14
CA THR A 23 -35.19 -28.20 -6.83
C THR A 23 -36.33 -27.54 -6.08
N ILE A 24 -37.54 -27.56 -6.63
CA ILE A 24 -38.72 -26.93 -6.01
C ILE A 24 -39.96 -27.81 -6.10
N SER A 25 -40.97 -27.52 -5.28
CA SER A 25 -42.31 -28.13 -5.39
C SER A 25 -43.02 -27.65 -6.66
N THR A 26 -43.70 -28.54 -7.38
CA THR A 26 -44.55 -28.17 -8.54
C THR A 26 -45.74 -27.28 -8.13
N GLU A 27 -46.14 -27.33 -6.86
CA GLU A 27 -47.21 -26.51 -6.29
C GLU A 27 -46.74 -25.13 -5.82
N ALA A 28 -45.42 -24.88 -5.80
CA ALA A 28 -44.86 -23.59 -5.46
C ALA A 28 -45.21 -22.52 -6.50
N ARG A 29 -45.25 -21.26 -6.08
CA ARG A 29 -45.37 -20.09 -6.95
C ARG A 29 -44.03 -19.79 -7.62
N ILE A 30 -44.07 -19.13 -8.78
CA ILE A 30 -42.86 -18.64 -9.45
C ILE A 30 -42.09 -17.66 -8.55
N GLN A 31 -42.77 -16.89 -7.68
CA GLN A 31 -42.10 -16.07 -6.68
C GLN A 31 -41.21 -16.89 -5.72
N GLU A 32 -41.72 -18.02 -5.23
CA GLU A 32 -40.99 -18.92 -4.33
C GLU A 32 -39.81 -19.59 -5.06
N LEU A 33 -39.93 -19.81 -6.38
CA LEU A 33 -38.82 -20.26 -7.23
C LEU A 33 -37.70 -19.22 -7.34
N ILE A 34 -38.04 -17.95 -7.50
CA ILE A 34 -37.05 -16.85 -7.53
C ILE A 34 -36.30 -16.78 -6.19
N GLU A 35 -37.03 -16.88 -5.08
CA GLU A 35 -36.46 -16.87 -3.72
C GLU A 35 -35.52 -18.06 -3.49
N GLU A 36 -35.89 -19.26 -3.92
CA GLU A 36 -35.03 -20.45 -3.77
C GLU A 36 -33.74 -20.32 -4.61
N ILE A 37 -33.84 -19.76 -5.83
CA ILE A 37 -32.65 -19.47 -6.66
C ILE A 37 -31.76 -18.42 -5.97
N GLN A 38 -32.33 -17.39 -5.33
CA GLN A 38 -31.56 -16.40 -4.55
C GLN A 38 -30.83 -17.05 -3.36
N VAL A 39 -31.50 -17.93 -2.62
CA VAL A 39 -30.87 -18.65 -1.49
C VAL A 39 -29.71 -19.51 -1.97
N LEU A 40 -29.85 -20.20 -3.11
CA LEU A 40 -28.78 -20.98 -3.72
C LEU A 40 -27.60 -20.10 -4.17
N HIS A 41 -27.88 -18.86 -4.60
CA HIS A 41 -26.87 -17.89 -4.97
C HIS A 41 -26.08 -17.35 -3.77
N ASP A 42 -26.77 -16.96 -2.70
CA ASP A 42 -26.16 -16.41 -1.49
C ASP A 42 -25.23 -17.42 -0.80
N ARG A 43 -25.59 -18.71 -0.82
CA ARG A 43 -24.75 -19.81 -0.29
C ARG A 43 -23.43 -20.00 -1.03
N ARG A 44 -23.32 -19.55 -2.29
CA ARG A 44 -22.10 -19.63 -3.10
C ARG A 44 -21.17 -18.41 -2.91
N GLY A 45 -21.46 -17.53 -1.95
CA GLY A 45 -20.61 -16.37 -1.61
C GLY A 45 -20.76 -15.15 -2.53
N LEU A 46 -21.67 -15.22 -3.51
CA LEU A 46 -21.99 -14.12 -4.41
C LEU A 46 -23.07 -13.24 -3.73
N LYS A 47 -22.67 -12.26 -2.90
CA LYS A 47 -23.60 -11.30 -2.26
C LYS A 47 -24.13 -10.26 -3.27
N LEU A 48 -24.77 -10.71 -4.34
CA LEU A 48 -25.41 -9.83 -5.34
C LEU A 48 -26.87 -9.65 -4.97
N GLN A 49 -27.30 -8.42 -4.72
CA GLN A 49 -28.73 -8.12 -4.58
C GLN A 49 -29.36 -8.03 -5.97
N TRP A 50 -30.48 -8.72 -6.19
CA TRP A 50 -31.20 -8.67 -7.47
C TRP A 50 -32.30 -7.61 -7.40
N ARG A 51 -32.36 -6.73 -8.40
CA ARG A 51 -33.52 -5.86 -8.66
C ARG A 51 -34.33 -6.43 -9.81
N LEU A 52 -35.64 -6.45 -9.65
CA LEU A 52 -36.60 -6.87 -10.69
C LEU A 52 -36.24 -8.23 -11.32
N PRO A 53 -36.04 -9.31 -10.52
CA PRO A 53 -35.74 -10.62 -11.08
C PRO A 53 -36.90 -11.13 -11.93
N CYS A 54 -36.61 -11.47 -13.17
CA CYS A 54 -37.54 -12.01 -14.15
C CYS A 54 -37.04 -13.38 -14.61
N LEU A 55 -37.90 -14.40 -14.47
CA LEU A 55 -37.66 -15.72 -15.03
C LEU A 55 -38.36 -15.88 -16.38
N TYR A 56 -37.73 -16.59 -17.30
CA TYR A 56 -38.32 -17.00 -18.57
C TYR A 56 -38.25 -18.52 -18.68
N GLN A 57 -39.33 -19.13 -19.15
CA GLN A 57 -39.30 -20.54 -19.52
C GLN A 57 -38.63 -20.67 -20.88
N ILE A 58 -37.60 -21.50 -20.93
CA ILE A 58 -36.87 -21.85 -22.14
C ILE A 58 -36.71 -23.36 -22.21
N ASP A 59 -36.27 -23.85 -23.35
CA ASP A 59 -35.85 -25.23 -23.52
C ASP A 59 -34.74 -25.28 -24.57
N ARG A 60 -33.50 -25.00 -24.14
CA ARG A 60 -32.35 -24.80 -25.04
C ARG A 60 -31.11 -25.55 -24.55
N SER A 61 -30.20 -25.85 -25.49
CA SER A 61 -28.86 -26.31 -25.14
C SER A 61 -28.10 -25.20 -24.41
N ALA A 62 -27.18 -25.58 -23.53
CA ALA A 62 -26.24 -24.69 -22.88
C ALA A 62 -25.47 -23.78 -23.87
N ASP A 63 -25.13 -24.32 -25.05
CA ASP A 63 -24.36 -23.61 -26.08
C ASP A 63 -25.18 -22.54 -26.83
N ASP A 64 -26.51 -22.62 -26.79
CA ASP A 64 -27.45 -21.74 -27.50
C ASP A 64 -28.05 -20.65 -26.58
N MET A 65 -27.41 -20.40 -25.44
CA MET A 65 -27.89 -19.44 -24.45
C MET A 65 -27.53 -17.99 -24.82
N PRO A 66 -28.43 -17.02 -24.55
CA PRO A 66 -28.13 -15.61 -24.76
C PRO A 66 -26.96 -15.15 -23.88
N LYS A 67 -26.16 -14.23 -24.39
CA LYS A 67 -24.95 -13.73 -23.74
C LYS A 67 -25.24 -12.46 -22.92
N PRO A 68 -24.37 -12.11 -21.96
CA PRO A 68 -24.47 -10.84 -21.25
C PRO A 68 -24.50 -9.65 -22.23
N GLY A 69 -25.58 -8.86 -22.15
CA GLY A 69 -25.81 -7.69 -23.01
C GLY A 69 -26.73 -7.94 -24.21
N ASP A 70 -27.12 -9.19 -24.49
CA ASP A 70 -28.07 -9.49 -25.57
C ASP A 70 -29.48 -8.99 -25.21
N GLN A 71 -30.16 -8.33 -26.16
CA GLN A 71 -31.57 -8.00 -26.02
C GLN A 71 -32.41 -9.26 -26.24
N LEU A 72 -33.25 -9.62 -25.27
CA LEU A 72 -34.21 -10.71 -25.42
C LEU A 72 -35.30 -10.28 -26.42
N ASP A 73 -35.51 -11.08 -27.45
CA ASP A 73 -36.54 -10.86 -28.46
C ASP A 73 -37.96 -11.19 -27.94
N GLU A 74 -38.96 -10.99 -28.79
CA GLU A 74 -40.38 -11.22 -28.44
C GLU A 74 -40.74 -12.68 -28.14
N SER A 75 -39.85 -13.65 -28.43
CA SER A 75 -40.08 -15.07 -28.12
C SER A 75 -39.87 -15.40 -26.63
N TYR A 76 -39.27 -14.49 -25.86
CA TYR A 76 -39.06 -14.65 -24.42
C TYR A 76 -40.26 -14.12 -23.64
N HIS A 77 -41.10 -15.03 -23.15
CA HIS A 77 -42.26 -14.67 -22.33
C HIS A 77 -41.94 -14.82 -20.82
N PRO A 78 -42.02 -13.72 -20.04
CA PRO A 78 -41.70 -13.79 -18.62
C PRO A 78 -42.75 -14.60 -17.86
N LEU A 79 -42.26 -15.41 -16.92
CA LEU A 79 -43.08 -16.16 -15.97
C LEU A 79 -43.76 -15.19 -15.02
N ARG A 80 -45.03 -15.43 -14.72
CA ARG A 80 -45.79 -14.59 -13.80
C ARG A 80 -45.63 -15.12 -12.39
N GLU A 81 -45.11 -14.29 -11.49
CA GLU A 81 -44.82 -14.61 -10.08
C GLU A 81 -45.95 -15.34 -9.35
N ARG A 82 -47.21 -14.96 -9.63
CA ARG A 82 -48.41 -15.53 -9.00
C ARG A 82 -48.81 -16.93 -9.50
N HIS A 83 -48.26 -17.38 -10.63
CA HIS A 83 -48.57 -18.70 -11.19
C HIS A 83 -47.81 -19.79 -10.45
N ARG A 84 -48.34 -21.02 -10.46
CA ARG A 84 -47.64 -22.20 -9.96
C ARG A 84 -46.61 -22.71 -10.96
N VAL A 85 -45.54 -23.33 -10.47
CA VAL A 85 -44.52 -24.01 -11.29
C VAL A 85 -45.15 -25.05 -12.21
N SER A 86 -46.13 -25.82 -11.72
CA SER A 86 -46.90 -26.81 -12.49
C SER A 86 -47.66 -26.25 -13.69
N ARG A 87 -47.91 -24.93 -13.74
CA ARG A 87 -48.54 -24.29 -14.90
C ARG A 87 -47.61 -24.28 -16.12
N TYR A 88 -46.31 -24.14 -15.89
CA TYR A 88 -45.29 -24.03 -16.93
C TYR A 88 -44.67 -25.39 -17.24
N TRP A 89 -44.54 -26.25 -16.23
CA TRP A 89 -44.11 -27.64 -16.38
C TRP A 89 -45.17 -28.59 -15.81
N PRO A 90 -46.26 -28.86 -16.56
CA PRO A 90 -47.34 -29.73 -16.10
C PRO A 90 -46.95 -31.21 -16.06
N ASP A 91 -45.90 -31.59 -16.79
CA ASP A 91 -45.41 -32.96 -16.89
C ASP A 91 -43.89 -32.99 -16.65
N VAL A 92 -43.50 -33.31 -15.42
CA VAL A 92 -42.11 -33.34 -14.98
C VAL A 92 -41.30 -34.40 -15.74
N SER A 93 -41.94 -35.45 -16.25
CA SER A 93 -41.26 -36.55 -16.95
C SER A 93 -40.70 -36.16 -18.32
N LYS A 94 -41.15 -35.03 -18.87
CA LYS A 94 -40.73 -34.50 -20.18
C LYS A 94 -39.57 -33.52 -20.11
N ILE A 95 -39.02 -33.28 -18.92
CA ILE A 95 -37.91 -32.35 -18.74
C ILE A 95 -36.62 -33.07 -19.04
N ASP A 96 -35.92 -32.59 -20.06
CA ASP A 96 -34.59 -33.06 -20.41
C ASP A 96 -33.54 -32.47 -19.44
N PRO A 97 -32.85 -33.30 -18.63
CA PRO A 97 -31.86 -32.83 -17.68
C PRO A 97 -30.60 -32.25 -18.33
N GLU A 98 -30.38 -32.45 -19.64
CA GLU A 98 -29.23 -31.90 -20.37
C GLU A 98 -29.51 -30.49 -20.93
N ARG A 99 -30.76 -30.03 -20.88
CA ARG A 99 -31.19 -28.73 -21.39
C ARG A 99 -31.40 -27.72 -20.27
N VAL A 100 -31.39 -26.44 -20.61
CA VAL A 100 -31.70 -25.34 -19.68
C VAL A 100 -33.19 -25.02 -19.78
N GLN A 101 -33.88 -25.02 -18.63
CA GLN A 101 -35.33 -24.77 -18.55
C GLN A 101 -35.67 -23.33 -18.15
N LEU A 102 -34.74 -22.63 -17.49
CA LEU A 102 -34.94 -21.30 -16.95
C LEU A 102 -33.86 -20.34 -17.42
N LEU A 103 -34.27 -19.19 -17.92
CA LEU A 103 -33.39 -18.04 -18.04
C LEU A 103 -33.75 -17.03 -16.97
N LEU A 104 -32.77 -16.65 -16.14
CA LEU A 104 -32.90 -15.62 -15.13
C LEU A 104 -32.26 -14.33 -15.64
N ASN A 105 -33.07 -13.27 -15.69
CA ASN A 105 -32.64 -11.91 -15.95
C ASN A 105 -32.96 -11.05 -14.72
N ALA A 106 -31.99 -10.29 -14.23
CA ALA A 106 -32.15 -9.42 -13.08
C ALA A 106 -31.16 -8.28 -13.20
N GLU A 107 -31.53 -7.10 -12.70
CA GLU A 107 -30.56 -6.04 -12.50
C GLU A 107 -29.71 -6.38 -11.29
N ILE A 108 -28.40 -6.49 -11.50
CA ILE A 108 -27.47 -6.75 -10.40
C ILE A 108 -27.21 -5.45 -9.65
N VAL A 109 -27.85 -5.34 -8.48
CA VAL A 109 -27.49 -4.35 -7.48
C VAL A 109 -26.22 -4.87 -6.81
N SER A 110 -25.08 -4.37 -7.31
CA SER A 110 -23.84 -4.44 -6.52
C SER A 110 -24.15 -3.88 -5.13
N PRO A 111 -23.71 -4.52 -4.03
CA PRO A 111 -23.95 -4.01 -2.69
C PRO A 111 -23.43 -2.57 -2.64
N ASN A 112 -24.38 -1.63 -2.71
CA ASN A 112 -24.20 -0.19 -2.64
C ASN A 112 -22.96 0.36 -3.37
N ARG A 113 -23.19 0.85 -4.61
CA ARG A 113 -23.12 2.32 -4.76
C ARG A 113 -24.10 2.86 -3.74
N SER A 114 -23.60 3.11 -2.54
CA SER A 114 -24.30 3.94 -1.57
C SER A 114 -24.82 5.15 -2.34
N GLN A 115 -25.99 5.66 -1.98
CA GLN A 115 -26.22 7.10 -2.10
C GLN A 115 -24.88 7.75 -1.81
N HIS A 116 -24.25 8.39 -2.81
CA HIS A 116 -23.00 9.08 -2.56
C HIS A 116 -23.26 9.92 -1.32
N PRO A 117 -22.56 9.70 -0.19
CA PRO A 117 -22.47 10.78 0.78
C PRO A 117 -21.96 11.94 -0.08
N ARG A 118 -22.80 12.98 -0.25
CA ARG A 118 -22.57 14.17 -1.09
C ARG A 118 -21.17 14.14 -1.68
N ASP A 119 -21.01 13.67 -2.92
CA ASP A 119 -19.73 13.50 -3.63
C ASP A 119 -18.52 13.71 -2.70
N THR A 120 -18.22 12.79 -1.77
CA THR A 120 -17.32 13.06 -0.62
C THR A 120 -15.90 13.50 -1.03
N LEU A 121 -15.55 13.24 -2.29
CA LEU A 121 -14.34 13.74 -2.95
C LEU A 121 -14.37 15.24 -3.29
N SER A 122 -15.55 15.84 -3.50
CA SER A 122 -15.71 17.29 -3.71
C SER A 122 -15.50 18.10 -2.44
N ASP A 123 -15.77 17.51 -1.28
CA ASP A 123 -15.64 18.15 0.03
C ASP A 123 -14.19 18.06 0.58
N LEU A 124 -13.36 17.21 -0.02
CA LEU A 124 -11.94 17.09 0.31
C LEU A 124 -11.12 18.21 -0.34
N PRO A 125 -10.08 18.74 0.35
CA PRO A 125 -9.12 19.62 -0.30
C PRO A 125 -8.50 18.96 -1.55
N SER A 126 -8.20 19.77 -2.57
CA SER A 126 -7.77 19.31 -3.90
C SER A 126 -6.61 18.30 -3.85
N THR A 127 -5.66 18.49 -2.94
CA THR A 127 -4.54 17.57 -2.69
C THR A 127 -5.01 16.14 -2.38
N PHE A 128 -5.94 15.97 -1.44
CA PHE A 128 -6.47 14.66 -1.05
C PHE A 128 -7.26 14.02 -2.18
N ARG A 129 -8.06 14.81 -2.88
CA ARG A 129 -8.83 14.34 -4.03
C ARG A 129 -7.90 13.80 -5.12
N ASN A 130 -6.82 14.51 -5.44
CA ASN A 130 -5.84 14.07 -6.43
C ASN A 130 -5.15 12.77 -6.00
N MET A 131 -4.73 12.67 -4.73
CA MET A 131 -4.15 11.43 -4.20
C MET A 131 -5.12 10.25 -4.24
N GLN A 132 -6.40 10.47 -3.93
CA GLN A 132 -7.42 9.43 -4.04
C GLN A 132 -7.64 8.99 -5.49
N LEU A 133 -7.64 9.92 -6.45
CA LEU A 133 -7.76 9.59 -7.87
C LEU A 133 -6.58 8.73 -8.34
N GLU A 134 -5.35 9.09 -7.98
CA GLU A 134 -4.16 8.31 -8.32
C GLU A 134 -4.13 6.94 -7.61
N HIS A 135 -4.59 6.88 -6.36
CA HIS A 135 -4.78 5.62 -5.63
C HIS A 135 -5.73 4.67 -6.38
N ASN A 136 -6.89 5.19 -6.80
CA ASN A 136 -7.90 4.41 -7.52
C ASN A 136 -7.40 3.96 -8.91
N LYS A 137 -6.66 4.83 -9.62
CA LYS A 137 -6.03 4.47 -10.90
C LYS A 137 -5.01 3.34 -10.72
N THR A 138 -4.18 3.43 -9.68
CA THR A 138 -3.19 2.40 -9.35
C THR A 138 -3.88 1.08 -9.05
N ALA A 139 -4.94 1.09 -8.21
CA ALA A 139 -5.69 -0.11 -7.88
C ALA A 139 -6.34 -0.75 -9.11
N ASN A 140 -7.00 0.06 -9.94
CA ASN A 140 -7.60 -0.42 -11.18
C ASN A 140 -6.58 -0.98 -12.18
N TRP A 141 -5.36 -0.45 -12.20
CA TRP A 141 -4.32 -1.01 -13.06
C TRP A 141 -3.89 -2.40 -12.58
N PHE A 142 -3.53 -2.54 -11.31
CA PHE A 142 -3.06 -3.81 -10.75
C PHE A 142 -4.16 -4.87 -10.71
N SER A 143 -5.43 -4.50 -10.54
CA SER A 143 -6.55 -5.47 -10.62
C SER A 143 -6.72 -6.08 -12.02
N ASN A 144 -6.21 -5.42 -13.07
CA ASN A 144 -6.39 -5.80 -14.46
C ASN A 144 -5.07 -6.12 -15.19
N CYS A 145 -3.93 -6.04 -14.49
CA CYS A 145 -2.63 -6.24 -15.12
C CYS A 145 -2.38 -7.73 -15.43
N LYS A 146 -1.34 -7.97 -16.22
CA LYS A 146 -0.86 -9.32 -16.48
C LYS A 146 -0.26 -9.94 -15.21
N PRO A 147 -0.04 -11.27 -15.17
CA PRO A 147 0.56 -11.91 -14.01
C PRO A 147 1.94 -11.33 -13.67
N PRO A 148 2.34 -11.31 -12.38
CA PRO A 148 3.61 -10.77 -11.91
C PRO A 148 4.85 -11.34 -12.59
N SER A 149 4.87 -12.63 -12.89
CA SER A 149 5.96 -13.29 -13.63
C SER A 149 6.13 -12.80 -15.08
N GLU A 150 5.13 -12.07 -15.61
CA GLU A 150 5.23 -11.36 -16.88
C GLU A 150 5.51 -9.86 -16.70
N THR A 151 4.84 -9.17 -15.79
CA THR A 151 5.05 -7.71 -15.58
C THR A 151 6.44 -7.42 -15.03
N ALA A 152 6.96 -8.26 -14.13
CA ALA A 152 8.30 -8.14 -13.54
C ALA A 152 9.45 -8.43 -14.53
N ARG A 153 9.17 -8.93 -15.74
CA ARG A 153 10.22 -9.13 -16.76
C ARG A 153 10.86 -7.79 -17.10
N PRO A 154 12.19 -7.70 -17.27
CA PRO A 154 12.88 -6.42 -17.42
C PRO A 154 12.31 -5.48 -18.49
N SER A 155 11.88 -6.01 -19.63
CA SER A 155 11.29 -5.22 -20.71
C SER A 155 9.90 -4.67 -20.37
N ASN A 156 9.10 -5.43 -19.63
CA ASN A 156 7.73 -5.05 -19.25
C ASN A 156 7.77 -4.08 -18.07
N TYR A 157 8.59 -4.39 -17.06
CA TYR A 157 8.80 -3.53 -15.92
C TYR A 157 9.34 -2.15 -16.32
N ARG A 158 10.32 -2.12 -17.25
CA ARG A 158 10.80 -0.84 -17.82
C ARG A 158 9.68 -0.04 -18.47
N LYS A 159 8.77 -0.70 -19.21
CA LYS A 159 7.63 -0.02 -19.84
C LYS A 159 6.67 0.55 -18.80
N GLN A 160 6.31 -0.23 -17.77
CA GLN A 160 5.47 0.22 -16.66
C GLN A 160 6.07 1.44 -15.96
N GLN A 161 7.37 1.39 -15.64
CA GLN A 161 8.07 2.50 -15.00
C GLN A 161 8.14 3.77 -15.87
N ASN A 162 8.28 3.62 -17.20
CA ASN A 162 8.42 4.75 -18.13
C ASN A 162 7.08 5.35 -18.57
N GLN A 163 6.05 4.52 -18.76
CA GLN A 163 4.75 4.96 -19.27
C GLN A 163 3.89 5.66 -18.21
N GLY A 164 4.35 5.67 -16.95
CA GLY A 164 3.66 6.33 -15.83
C GLY A 164 2.35 5.68 -15.43
N THR A 165 2.02 4.50 -15.97
CA THR A 165 0.81 3.77 -15.60
C THR A 165 1.14 2.85 -14.43
N ALA A 166 0.74 3.25 -13.22
CA ALA A 166 0.97 2.54 -11.95
C ALA A 166 2.44 2.10 -11.71
N PRO A 167 3.42 3.04 -11.74
CA PRO A 167 4.80 2.72 -11.41
C PRO A 167 4.94 2.32 -9.93
N ILE A 168 5.87 1.40 -9.67
CA ILE A 168 6.28 1.01 -8.32
C ILE A 168 7.48 1.86 -7.90
N PHE A 169 7.38 2.55 -6.77
CA PHE A 169 8.43 3.41 -6.24
C PHE A 169 9.39 2.60 -5.36
N ASN A 170 10.37 1.95 -5.99
CA ASN A 170 11.40 1.13 -5.35
C ASN A 170 12.84 1.56 -5.67
N GLY A 171 13.01 2.78 -6.18
CA GLY A 171 14.31 3.34 -6.60
C GLY A 171 14.80 2.84 -7.95
N ARG A 172 13.95 2.16 -8.75
CA ARG A 172 14.34 1.64 -10.06
C ARG A 172 13.35 2.07 -11.16
N PRO A 173 13.69 3.06 -12.01
CA PRO A 173 14.90 3.93 -11.98
C PRO A 173 14.97 4.90 -10.78
N ALA A 174 16.08 5.63 -10.64
CA ALA A 174 16.36 6.46 -9.46
C ALA A 174 15.28 7.53 -9.17
N ASP A 175 14.63 8.07 -10.20
CA ASP A 175 13.49 9.00 -10.11
C ASP A 175 12.18 8.32 -9.66
N ARG A 176 12.19 6.99 -9.49
CA ARG A 176 11.11 6.18 -8.90
C ARG A 176 11.45 5.78 -7.47
N THR A 177 12.08 6.69 -6.72
CA THR A 177 12.31 6.52 -5.28
C THR A 177 11.16 7.13 -4.50
N GLY A 178 10.55 6.33 -3.62
CA GLY A 178 9.51 6.79 -2.70
C GLY A 178 10.10 7.31 -1.39
N LEU A 179 9.28 8.01 -0.61
CA LEU A 179 9.67 8.42 0.74
C LEU A 179 9.86 7.19 1.65
N PRO A 180 10.73 7.28 2.68
CA PRO A 180 11.00 6.13 3.53
C PRO A 180 9.76 5.60 4.21
N ILE A 181 9.53 4.28 4.13
CA ILE A 181 8.25 3.67 4.51
C ILE A 181 7.99 3.73 6.02
N GLN A 182 9.05 3.85 6.84
CA GLN A 182 8.92 4.06 8.27
C GLN A 182 8.17 5.35 8.63
N LEU A 183 8.17 6.36 7.74
CA LEU A 183 7.35 7.55 7.92
C LEU A 183 5.87 7.22 7.97
N PHE A 184 5.41 6.19 7.25
CA PHE A 184 3.99 5.88 7.08
C PHE A 184 3.49 4.79 8.03
N HIS A 185 4.38 3.97 8.60
CA HIS A 185 3.99 2.96 9.58
C HIS A 185 5.14 2.59 10.53
N PRO A 186 4.92 2.61 11.86
CA PRO A 186 5.98 2.41 12.87
C PRO A 186 6.60 1.01 12.85
N VAL A 187 5.88 0.01 12.33
CA VAL A 187 6.38 -1.38 12.22
C VAL A 187 7.75 -1.49 11.53
N PHE A 188 8.06 -0.56 10.62
CA PHE A 188 9.34 -0.56 9.92
C PHE A 188 10.47 0.05 10.75
N ASP A 189 10.20 1.03 11.61
CA ASP A 189 11.17 1.48 12.63
C ASP A 189 11.44 0.34 13.63
N HIS A 190 10.38 -0.35 14.08
CA HIS A 190 10.50 -1.49 14.98
C HIS A 190 11.30 -2.64 14.36
N PHE A 191 11.14 -2.90 13.05
CA PHE A 191 11.97 -3.88 12.34
C PHE A 191 13.46 -3.54 12.44
N PHE A 192 13.84 -2.28 12.21
CA PHE A 192 15.24 -1.85 12.32
C PHE A 192 15.76 -1.84 13.76
N GLN A 193 14.96 -1.39 14.72
CA GLN A 193 15.29 -1.49 16.15
C GLN A 193 15.52 -2.95 16.56
N ALA A 194 14.65 -3.86 16.12
CA ALA A 194 14.78 -5.29 16.39
C ALA A 194 16.03 -5.89 15.75
N LEU A 195 16.48 -5.38 14.59
CA LEU A 195 17.75 -5.78 13.97
C LEU A 195 18.99 -5.32 14.75
N GLU A 196 18.92 -4.13 15.35
CA GLU A 196 20.00 -3.50 16.13
C GLU A 196 19.99 -3.93 17.61
N ALA A 197 18.98 -4.70 18.03
CA ALA A 197 18.79 -5.11 19.40
C ALA A 197 19.98 -5.94 19.92
N SER A 198 20.39 -5.65 21.16
CA SER A 198 21.57 -6.22 21.79
C SER A 198 21.33 -7.53 22.53
N ASP A 199 20.07 -7.96 22.67
CA ASP A 199 19.73 -9.24 23.28
C ASP A 199 20.29 -10.41 22.45
N GLU A 200 20.26 -11.63 22.99
CA GLU A 200 20.68 -12.82 22.26
C GLU A 200 19.46 -13.64 21.84
N PRO A 201 19.39 -14.09 20.57
CA PRO A 201 18.42 -15.07 20.18
C PRO A 201 18.57 -16.37 20.99
N THR A 202 17.46 -17.08 21.14
CA THR A 202 17.45 -18.35 21.87
C THR A 202 18.16 -19.46 21.10
N ALA A 203 18.65 -20.48 21.80
CA ALA A 203 19.29 -21.64 21.18
C ALA A 203 18.37 -22.37 20.17
N SER A 204 17.06 -22.36 20.40
CA SER A 204 16.07 -22.93 19.49
C SER A 204 15.99 -22.15 18.17
N GLU A 205 15.95 -20.81 18.25
CA GLU A 205 15.96 -19.95 17.07
C GLU A 205 17.26 -20.13 16.27
N TYR A 206 18.41 -20.16 16.95
CA TYR A 206 19.70 -20.45 16.32
C TYR A 206 19.71 -21.79 15.59
N ASN A 207 19.28 -22.87 16.25
CA ASN A 207 19.27 -24.19 15.64
C ASN A 207 18.37 -24.22 14.40
N ASN A 208 17.17 -23.64 14.47
CA ASN A 208 16.25 -23.59 13.34
C ASN A 208 16.84 -22.82 12.14
N VAL A 209 17.43 -21.65 12.38
CA VAL A 209 18.06 -20.85 11.33
C VAL A 209 19.32 -21.52 10.78
N GLN A 210 20.07 -22.23 11.60
CA GLN A 210 21.21 -23.01 11.12
C GLN A 210 20.77 -24.13 10.16
N GLN A 211 19.69 -24.85 10.46
CA GLN A 211 19.14 -25.86 9.55
C GLN A 211 18.61 -25.23 8.26
N LEU A 212 17.93 -24.07 8.36
CA LEU A 212 17.50 -23.31 7.20
C LEU A 212 18.68 -22.96 6.29
N VAL A 213 19.77 -22.49 6.88
CA VAL A 213 20.97 -22.08 6.16
C VAL A 213 21.59 -23.28 5.43
N PHE A 214 21.71 -24.45 6.07
CA PHE A 214 22.19 -25.64 5.38
C PHE A 214 21.29 -26.04 4.22
N ALA A 215 19.96 -26.01 4.40
CA ALA A 215 19.03 -26.30 3.32
C ALA A 215 19.14 -25.27 2.18
N ALA A 216 19.30 -23.98 2.48
CA ALA A 216 19.43 -22.94 1.47
C ALA A 216 20.71 -23.05 0.62
N GLN A 217 21.79 -23.59 1.19
CA GLN A 217 23.08 -23.81 0.51
C GLN A 217 23.09 -24.99 -0.47
N GLU A 218 22.12 -25.89 -0.38
CA GLU A 218 22.01 -27.01 -1.31
C GLU A 218 21.73 -26.53 -2.75
N VAL A 219 22.13 -27.36 -3.72
CA VAL A 219 21.94 -27.10 -5.15
C VAL A 219 20.76 -27.94 -5.65
N TYR A 220 19.72 -27.27 -6.13
CA TYR A 220 18.46 -27.90 -6.54
C TYR A 220 18.28 -27.86 -8.05
N THR A 221 17.51 -28.82 -8.58
CA THR A 221 17.26 -28.90 -10.02
C THR A 221 16.27 -27.84 -10.51
N ASN A 222 15.35 -27.40 -9.65
CA ASN A 222 14.31 -26.44 -9.97
C ASN A 222 13.80 -25.71 -8.72
N GLU A 223 13.03 -24.65 -8.95
CA GLU A 223 12.50 -23.74 -7.92
C GLU A 223 11.63 -24.45 -6.88
N ASN A 224 10.79 -25.39 -7.30
CA ASN A 224 9.92 -26.13 -6.38
C ASN A 224 10.72 -27.08 -5.48
N GLU A 225 11.75 -27.74 -6.03
CA GLU A 225 12.68 -28.57 -5.25
C GLU A 225 13.52 -27.75 -4.27
N ARG A 226 13.90 -26.51 -4.63
CA ARG A 226 14.53 -25.56 -3.71
C ARG A 226 13.57 -25.13 -2.60
N TRP A 227 12.34 -24.74 -2.95
CA TRP A 227 11.47 -24.11 -1.96
C TRP A 227 10.94 -25.08 -0.91
N LYS A 228 10.59 -26.30 -1.32
CA LYS A 228 10.00 -27.34 -0.46
C LYS A 228 10.77 -27.60 0.87
N PRO A 229 12.10 -27.80 0.89
CA PRO A 229 12.85 -28.02 2.13
C PRO A 229 13.05 -26.76 2.99
N LEU A 230 12.94 -25.56 2.43
CA LEU A 230 13.10 -24.31 3.17
C LEU A 230 11.86 -23.97 4.01
N ILE A 231 10.67 -24.30 3.51
CA ILE A 231 9.38 -23.93 4.11
C ILE A 231 9.24 -24.28 5.60
N PRO A 232 9.56 -25.50 6.07
CA PRO A 232 9.38 -25.84 7.49
C PRO A 232 10.19 -24.91 8.42
N PHE A 233 11.40 -24.53 7.99
CA PHE A 233 12.25 -23.64 8.78
C PHE A 233 11.78 -22.21 8.71
N PHE A 234 11.31 -21.74 7.54
CA PHE A 234 10.65 -20.43 7.44
C PHE A 234 9.39 -20.34 8.30
N ASN A 235 8.53 -21.38 8.28
CA ASN A 235 7.32 -21.42 9.10
C ASN A 235 7.65 -21.32 10.59
N THR A 236 8.69 -22.04 11.03
CA THR A 236 9.16 -22.04 12.41
C THR A 236 9.78 -20.68 12.78
N SER A 237 10.68 -20.15 11.94
CA SER A 237 11.35 -18.86 12.17
C SER A 237 10.38 -17.69 12.20
N LEU A 238 9.43 -17.64 11.27
CA LEU A 238 8.43 -16.57 11.16
C LEU A 238 7.21 -16.81 12.08
N ASN A 239 7.15 -17.98 12.74
CA ASN A 239 6.03 -18.42 13.57
C ASN A 239 4.66 -18.27 12.87
N ARG A 240 4.60 -18.64 11.59
CA ARG A 240 3.41 -18.53 10.74
C ARG A 240 3.41 -19.62 9.70
N GLN A 241 2.22 -20.04 9.27
CA GLN A 241 2.08 -20.97 8.17
C GLN A 241 2.18 -20.22 6.84
N ILE A 242 3.16 -20.59 6.02
CA ILE A 242 3.25 -20.15 4.63
C ILE A 242 2.32 -21.02 3.80
N MET A 243 1.35 -20.36 3.15
CA MET A 243 0.51 -20.94 2.13
C MET A 243 1.25 -20.93 0.81
N ARG A 244 1.23 -22.06 0.11
CA ARG A 244 1.81 -22.19 -1.23
C ARG A 244 0.71 -22.16 -2.27
N ASP A 245 1.10 -21.82 -3.49
CA ASP A 245 0.29 -22.06 -4.68
C ASP A 245 -1.12 -21.46 -4.59
N THR A 246 -1.32 -20.44 -3.75
CA THR A 246 -2.62 -19.85 -3.43
C THR A 246 -2.86 -18.67 -4.37
N PRO A 247 -3.75 -18.80 -5.36
CA PRO A 247 -4.02 -17.70 -6.29
C PRO A 247 -4.74 -16.55 -5.56
N VAL A 248 -4.32 -15.32 -5.84
CA VAL A 248 -4.96 -14.10 -5.36
C VAL A 248 -5.12 -13.15 -6.55
N GLY A 249 -6.36 -12.96 -7.01
CA GLY A 249 -6.58 -12.25 -8.27
C GLY A 249 -5.86 -12.94 -9.44
N ASN A 250 -5.03 -12.19 -10.17
CA ASN A 250 -4.22 -12.69 -11.28
C ASN A 250 -2.77 -13.05 -10.89
N CYS A 251 -2.46 -13.10 -9.58
CA CYS A 251 -1.14 -13.50 -9.09
C CYS A 251 -1.17 -14.84 -8.36
N LYS A 252 -0.01 -15.48 -8.31
CA LYS A 252 0.19 -16.75 -7.59
C LYS A 252 1.61 -16.75 -7.01
N PRO A 253 1.79 -16.13 -5.83
CA PRO A 253 3.09 -16.09 -5.16
C PRO A 253 3.56 -17.49 -4.74
N ASP A 254 4.88 -17.69 -4.64
CA ASP A 254 5.48 -18.95 -4.16
C ASP A 254 5.19 -19.23 -2.68
N GLY A 255 5.06 -18.16 -1.90
CA GLY A 255 4.66 -18.22 -0.50
C GLY A 255 3.84 -17.01 -0.09
N LEU A 256 2.83 -17.25 0.73
CA LEU A 256 1.92 -16.23 1.24
C LEU A 256 1.65 -16.46 2.71
N ILE A 257 1.83 -15.45 3.55
CA ILE A 257 1.31 -15.45 4.92
C ILE A 257 0.04 -14.62 4.92
N GLN A 258 -1.09 -15.32 5.04
CA GLN A 258 -2.39 -14.69 5.15
C GLN A 258 -2.74 -14.42 6.61
N LEU A 259 -3.22 -13.21 6.88
CA LEU A 259 -3.77 -12.85 8.18
C LEU A 259 -5.29 -12.92 8.08
N HIS A 260 -5.89 -13.88 8.79
CA HIS A 260 -7.34 -14.00 8.87
C HIS A 260 -7.87 -12.97 9.85
N ILE A 261 -8.81 -12.15 9.39
CA ILE A 261 -9.43 -11.13 10.22
C ILE A 261 -10.87 -11.54 10.50
N PRO A 262 -11.21 -11.94 11.74
CA PRO A 262 -12.49 -12.56 12.08
C PRO A 262 -13.72 -11.76 11.63
N ASN A 263 -13.62 -10.43 11.63
CA ASN A 263 -14.75 -9.54 11.36
C ASN A 263 -14.90 -9.13 9.89
N LEU A 264 -13.92 -9.41 9.03
CA LEU A 264 -13.91 -8.93 7.64
C LEU A 264 -14.30 -10.01 6.62
N GLY A 265 -14.33 -11.29 7.01
CA GLY A 265 -14.61 -12.39 6.10
C GLY A 265 -13.59 -12.56 4.96
N THR A 266 -12.47 -11.84 5.02
CA THR A 266 -11.41 -11.82 4.01
C THR A 266 -10.05 -11.98 4.69
N SER A 267 -9.17 -12.74 4.05
CA SER A 267 -7.77 -12.90 4.44
C SER A 267 -6.91 -11.83 3.79
N LEU A 268 -6.04 -11.18 4.57
CA LEU A 268 -5.11 -10.17 4.06
C LEU A 268 -3.75 -10.79 3.73
N CYS A 269 -3.17 -10.37 2.61
CA CYS A 269 -1.86 -10.79 2.13
C CYS A 269 -0.77 -9.86 2.71
N CYS A 270 -0.29 -10.17 3.92
CA CYS A 270 0.63 -9.27 4.65
C CYS A 270 2.11 -9.67 4.52
N THR A 271 2.39 -10.90 4.08
CA THR A 271 3.75 -11.30 3.67
C THR A 271 3.71 -12.10 2.40
N ILE A 272 4.51 -11.66 1.42
CA ILE A 272 4.60 -12.27 0.09
C ILE A 272 6.02 -12.75 -0.11
N ILE A 273 6.16 -13.97 -0.61
CA ILE A 273 7.46 -14.63 -0.82
C ILE A 273 7.54 -15.06 -2.27
N GLU A 274 8.62 -14.66 -2.93
CA GLU A 274 8.97 -15.06 -4.28
C GLU A 274 10.34 -15.73 -4.29
N VAL A 275 10.42 -16.88 -4.95
CA VAL A 275 11.59 -17.75 -4.96
C VAL A 275 12.04 -17.96 -6.40
N LYS A 276 13.35 -18.05 -6.60
CA LYS A 276 13.98 -18.46 -7.85
C LYS A 276 15.04 -19.49 -7.54
N ASN A 277 15.22 -20.46 -8.44
CA ASN A 277 16.15 -21.56 -8.20
C ASN A 277 17.59 -21.05 -8.02
N GLU A 278 18.02 -20.09 -8.83
CA GLU A 278 19.32 -19.41 -8.69
C GLU A 278 19.21 -17.96 -9.14
N VAL A 279 20.20 -17.15 -8.79
CA VAL A 279 20.35 -15.80 -9.34
C VAL A 279 20.41 -15.86 -10.87
N GLY A 280 19.54 -15.11 -11.54
CA GLY A 280 19.43 -15.08 -13.00
C GLY A 280 18.49 -16.13 -13.61
N THR A 281 17.84 -16.95 -12.81
CA THR A 281 16.80 -17.90 -13.28
C THR A 281 15.39 -17.29 -13.23
N GLY A 282 14.42 -17.90 -13.94
CA GLY A 282 12.99 -17.50 -13.88
C GLY A 282 12.59 -16.24 -14.65
N ASN A 283 13.48 -15.66 -15.46
CA ASN A 283 13.24 -14.53 -16.39
C ASN A 283 12.89 -13.16 -15.75
N CYS A 284 12.79 -13.07 -14.42
CA CYS A 284 12.55 -11.82 -13.69
C CYS A 284 13.25 -11.83 -12.33
N ASP A 285 13.37 -10.64 -11.75
CA ASP A 285 13.89 -10.43 -10.40
C ASP A 285 12.79 -10.79 -9.37
N PRO A 286 13.05 -11.65 -8.36
CA PRO A 286 12.03 -12.05 -7.40
C PRO A 286 11.56 -10.90 -6.50
N GLY A 287 12.37 -9.89 -6.24
CA GLY A 287 11.97 -8.70 -5.48
C GLY A 287 11.01 -7.82 -6.27
N ILE A 288 11.26 -7.65 -7.58
CA ILE A 288 10.31 -6.97 -8.47
C ILE A 288 9.02 -7.78 -8.59
N GLN A 289 9.11 -9.11 -8.75
CA GLN A 289 7.93 -9.96 -8.83
C GLN A 289 7.08 -9.85 -7.55
N ALA A 290 7.69 -9.95 -6.37
CA ALA A 290 6.97 -9.80 -5.10
C ALA A 290 6.31 -8.42 -4.94
N ALA A 291 6.91 -7.36 -5.49
CA ALA A 291 6.32 -6.02 -5.50
C ALA A 291 5.09 -5.94 -6.43
N GLU A 292 5.12 -6.64 -7.55
CA GLU A 292 3.96 -6.78 -8.46
C GLU A 292 2.85 -7.62 -7.80
N ASP A 293 3.20 -8.74 -7.16
CA ASP A 293 2.28 -9.56 -6.36
C ASP A 293 1.62 -8.73 -5.26
N TYR A 294 2.38 -7.88 -4.56
CA TYR A 294 1.86 -6.95 -3.56
C TYR A 294 0.81 -6.01 -4.15
N GLY A 295 1.11 -5.41 -5.30
CA GLY A 295 0.18 -4.52 -5.99
C GLY A 295 -1.12 -5.21 -6.35
N ILE A 296 -1.06 -6.44 -6.87
CA ILE A 296 -2.25 -7.23 -7.20
C ILE A 296 -3.02 -7.63 -5.94
N CYS A 297 -2.35 -8.23 -4.95
CA CYS A 297 -2.95 -8.69 -3.70
C CYS A 297 -3.76 -7.59 -3.00
N TRP A 298 -3.25 -6.36 -3.01
CA TRP A 298 -3.93 -5.22 -2.39
C TRP A 298 -4.94 -4.53 -3.31
N SER A 299 -4.98 -4.84 -4.60
CA SER A 299 -5.88 -4.20 -5.57
C SER A 299 -7.16 -4.96 -5.84
N ILE A 300 -7.30 -6.18 -5.33
CA ILE A 300 -8.54 -6.96 -5.44
C ILE A 300 -9.71 -6.28 -4.70
N GLY A 301 -10.94 -6.60 -5.09
CA GLY A 301 -12.15 -5.96 -4.55
C GLY A 301 -12.39 -6.28 -3.08
N GLU A 302 -12.01 -7.50 -2.66
CA GLU A 302 -12.23 -8.06 -1.34
C GLU A 302 -11.51 -7.30 -0.23
N VAL A 303 -10.37 -6.67 -0.54
CA VAL A 303 -9.56 -5.91 0.44
C VAL A 303 -9.72 -4.39 0.29
N SER A 304 -10.63 -3.92 -0.58
CA SER A 304 -10.80 -2.50 -0.91
C SER A 304 -11.08 -1.62 0.31
N SER A 305 -11.94 -2.07 1.22
CA SER A 305 -12.27 -1.33 2.45
C SER A 305 -11.06 -1.10 3.35
N ILE A 306 -10.16 -2.08 3.45
CA ILE A 306 -8.93 -1.98 4.24
C ILE A 306 -7.90 -1.13 3.52
N ARG A 307 -7.79 -1.29 2.19
CA ARG A 307 -6.93 -0.45 1.34
C ARG A 307 -7.30 1.04 1.45
N GLU A 308 -8.57 1.35 1.59
CA GLU A 308 -9.05 2.72 1.77
C GLU A 308 -8.89 3.25 3.21
N SER A 309 -8.59 2.38 4.18
CA SER A 309 -8.46 2.72 5.59
C SER A 309 -7.01 2.90 6.06
N CYS A 310 -6.02 2.44 5.29
CA CYS A 310 -4.62 2.48 5.69
C CYS A 310 -3.63 2.44 4.52
N CYS A 311 -2.34 2.54 4.83
CA CYS A 311 -1.23 2.42 3.88
C CYS A 311 -0.83 0.96 3.57
N CYS A 312 -1.63 -0.04 3.96
CA CYS A 312 -1.40 -1.46 3.64
C CYS A 312 0.04 -1.99 3.88
N PRO A 313 0.65 -1.74 5.06
CA PRO A 313 2.02 -2.18 5.33
C PRO A 313 2.15 -3.70 5.22
N SER A 314 3.15 -4.16 4.46
CA SER A 314 3.44 -5.58 4.23
C SER A 314 4.95 -5.83 4.16
N LEU A 315 5.35 -7.06 4.44
CA LEU A 315 6.72 -7.54 4.17
C LEU A 315 6.76 -8.33 2.86
N LEU A 316 7.82 -8.15 2.09
CA LEU A 316 8.10 -8.96 0.91
C LEU A 316 9.45 -9.65 1.10
N ILE A 317 9.53 -10.93 0.76
CA ILE A 317 10.76 -11.72 0.87
C ILE A 317 11.09 -12.27 -0.50
N ALA A 318 12.25 -11.89 -1.03
CA ALA A 318 12.74 -12.40 -2.31
C ALA A 318 13.91 -13.35 -2.06
N ILE A 319 13.88 -14.53 -2.70
CA ILE A 319 14.91 -15.55 -2.60
C ILE A 319 15.38 -15.93 -4.00
N ALA A 320 16.70 -15.95 -4.23
CA ALA A 320 17.30 -16.47 -5.44
C ALA A 320 18.55 -17.28 -5.09
N GLY A 321 18.50 -18.60 -5.26
CA GLY A 321 19.57 -19.46 -4.75
C GLY A 321 19.69 -19.35 -3.21
N PRO A 322 20.90 -19.24 -2.66
CA PRO A 322 21.12 -18.96 -1.24
C PRO A 322 21.12 -17.44 -0.93
N GLN A 323 20.57 -16.57 -1.79
CA GLN A 323 20.48 -15.13 -1.54
C GLN A 323 19.05 -14.76 -1.14
N MET A 324 18.90 -13.95 -0.09
CA MET A 324 17.61 -13.46 0.39
C MET A 324 17.62 -11.95 0.59
N CYS A 325 16.53 -11.29 0.25
CA CYS A 325 16.33 -9.86 0.53
C CYS A 325 14.94 -9.65 1.12
N ILE A 326 14.84 -8.82 2.18
CA ILE A 326 13.56 -8.41 2.77
C ILE A 326 13.26 -6.97 2.35
N PHE A 327 12.03 -6.76 1.90
CA PHE A 327 11.47 -5.46 1.56
C PHE A 327 10.27 -5.16 2.47
N GLY A 328 10.00 -3.89 2.67
CA GLY A 328 8.73 -3.41 3.18
C GLY A 328 7.96 -2.71 2.08
N ALA A 329 6.64 -2.85 2.07
CA ALA A 329 5.77 -2.27 1.07
C ALA A 329 4.61 -1.52 1.71
N ILE A 330 4.25 -0.38 1.12
CA ILE A 330 3.08 0.40 1.47
C ILE A 330 2.32 0.85 0.21
N TYR A 331 1.02 1.04 0.36
CA TYR A 331 0.07 1.43 -0.66
C TYR A 331 -0.48 2.81 -0.32
N LEU A 332 0.12 3.85 -0.92
CA LEU A 332 -0.33 5.24 -0.80
C LEU A 332 -1.18 5.59 -2.03
N ASN A 333 -1.02 6.77 -2.61
CA ASN A 333 -1.57 7.07 -3.94
C ASN A 333 -0.85 6.32 -5.08
N ARG A 334 0.22 5.62 -4.71
CA ARG A 334 1.11 4.78 -5.52
C ARG A 334 1.69 3.69 -4.62
N ILE A 335 2.27 2.66 -5.20
CA ILE A 335 2.98 1.63 -4.45
C ILE A 335 4.39 2.12 -4.15
N VAL A 336 4.82 2.00 -2.91
CA VAL A 336 6.21 2.24 -2.48
C VAL A 336 6.75 0.93 -1.90
N VAL A 337 7.90 0.50 -2.39
CA VAL A 337 8.59 -0.70 -1.89
C VAL A 337 10.01 -0.32 -1.54
N GLN A 338 10.37 -0.43 -0.27
CA GLN A 338 11.70 -0.12 0.21
C GLN A 338 12.44 -1.41 0.54
N GLN A 339 13.68 -1.50 0.06
CA GLN A 339 14.60 -2.54 0.45
C GLN A 339 15.02 -2.32 1.91
N LEU A 340 14.71 -3.27 2.80
CA LEU A 340 15.04 -3.18 4.23
C LEU A 340 16.40 -3.81 4.53
N THR A 341 16.79 -4.82 3.74
CA THR A 341 18.10 -5.47 3.81
C THR A 341 18.78 -5.47 2.47
N ASP A 342 20.11 -5.55 2.43
CA ASP A 342 20.83 -5.96 1.22
C ASP A 342 20.44 -7.41 0.82
N TYR A 343 21.00 -7.93 -0.27
CA TYR A 343 20.98 -9.37 -0.52
C TYR A 343 21.88 -10.07 0.49
N ILE A 344 21.25 -10.75 1.45
CA ILE A 344 21.90 -11.49 2.51
C ILE A 344 22.07 -12.94 2.06
N TRP A 345 23.29 -13.44 2.21
CA TRP A 345 23.59 -14.84 1.95
C TRP A 345 23.05 -15.74 3.07
N LEU A 346 22.10 -16.61 2.75
CA LEU A 346 21.59 -17.70 3.59
C LEU A 346 22.57 -18.88 3.59
N GLY A 347 23.81 -18.63 4.02
CA GLY A 347 24.86 -19.62 4.04
C GLY A 347 25.62 -19.69 5.36
N HIS A 348 26.12 -20.87 5.69
CA HIS A 348 26.95 -21.12 6.85
C HIS A 348 28.41 -21.10 6.41
N HIS A 349 29.19 -20.25 7.04
CA HIS A 349 30.64 -20.32 6.99
C HIS A 349 31.14 -20.79 8.36
N PRO A 350 31.82 -21.95 8.45
CA PRO A 350 32.26 -22.54 9.73
C PRO A 350 33.16 -21.68 10.62
N GLN A 351 33.63 -20.54 10.12
CA GLN A 351 34.57 -19.64 10.79
C GLN A 351 33.95 -18.26 11.04
N HIS A 352 32.66 -18.07 10.74
CA HIS A 352 32.00 -16.77 10.78
C HIS A 352 30.68 -16.86 11.57
N GLU A 353 30.82 -17.14 12.86
CA GLU A 353 29.74 -17.21 13.85
C GLU A 353 28.85 -15.94 13.88
N PRO A 354 29.39 -14.70 13.76
CA PRO A 354 28.57 -13.49 13.78
C PRO A 354 27.49 -13.41 12.69
N HIS A 355 27.67 -14.13 11.57
CA HIS A 355 26.68 -14.15 10.50
C HIS A 355 25.45 -14.97 10.84
N LEU A 356 25.61 -16.13 11.51
CA LEU A 356 24.46 -16.90 11.96
C LEU A 356 23.64 -16.10 12.97
N ARG A 357 24.30 -15.40 13.89
CA ARG A 357 23.64 -14.45 14.82
C ARG A 357 22.87 -13.36 14.07
N ARG A 358 23.47 -12.73 13.07
CA ARG A 358 22.79 -11.73 12.22
C ARG A 358 21.57 -12.30 11.50
N LEU A 359 21.67 -13.51 10.94
CA LEU A 359 20.54 -14.18 10.29
C LEU A 359 19.43 -14.52 11.28
N THR A 360 19.77 -15.04 12.46
CA THR A 360 18.77 -15.37 13.48
C THR A 360 18.03 -14.11 13.93
N ARG A 361 18.77 -13.04 14.21
CA ARG A 361 18.22 -11.72 14.56
C ARG A 361 17.29 -11.17 13.47
N LEU A 362 17.65 -11.35 12.19
CA LEU A 362 16.80 -10.96 11.06
C LEU A 362 15.47 -11.71 11.04
N PHE A 363 15.47 -13.02 11.28
CA PHE A 363 14.23 -13.80 11.35
C PHE A 363 13.38 -13.44 12.57
N CYS A 364 14.00 -13.15 13.71
CA CYS A 364 13.29 -12.60 14.89
C CYS A 364 12.61 -11.26 14.54
N ALA A 365 13.35 -10.32 13.93
CA ALA A 365 12.79 -9.04 13.50
C ALA A 365 11.63 -9.21 12.52
N ALA A 366 11.76 -10.09 11.52
CA ALA A 366 10.68 -10.37 10.56
C ALA A 366 9.44 -10.99 11.24
N ARG A 367 9.64 -11.94 12.16
CA ARG A 367 8.54 -12.54 12.95
C ARG A 367 7.79 -11.48 13.77
N ASP A 368 8.53 -10.60 14.42
CA ASP A 368 7.97 -9.58 15.31
C ASP A 368 7.19 -8.55 14.48
N THR A 369 7.73 -8.13 13.33
CA THR A 369 7.01 -7.32 12.33
C THR A 369 5.71 -7.98 11.87
N ILE A 370 5.72 -9.27 11.52
CA ILE A 370 4.50 -9.98 11.08
C ILE A 370 3.47 -10.03 12.22
N THR A 371 3.92 -10.19 13.45
CA THR A 371 3.04 -10.20 14.64
C THR A 371 2.42 -8.83 14.89
N GLU A 372 3.20 -7.77 14.78
CA GLU A 372 2.70 -6.41 14.90
C GLU A 372 1.74 -6.04 13.76
N LEU A 373 2.02 -6.43 12.51
CA LEU A 373 1.08 -6.28 11.40
C LEU A 373 -0.25 -7.00 11.68
N SER A 374 -0.21 -8.21 12.24
CA SER A 374 -1.41 -8.92 12.65
C SER A 374 -2.23 -8.14 13.67
N ASN A 375 -1.59 -7.64 14.71
CA ASN A 375 -2.25 -6.84 15.74
C ASN A 375 -2.85 -5.56 15.15
N TYR A 376 -2.10 -4.89 14.28
CA TYR A 376 -2.51 -3.68 13.58
C TYR A 376 -3.78 -3.91 12.75
N TYR A 377 -3.81 -4.92 11.87
CA TYR A 377 -4.97 -5.18 11.05
C TYR A 377 -6.18 -5.70 11.85
N THR A 378 -5.96 -6.48 12.92
CA THR A 378 -7.03 -6.82 13.87
C THR A 378 -7.62 -5.57 14.52
N SER A 379 -6.80 -4.58 14.87
CA SER A 379 -7.28 -3.31 15.45
C SER A 379 -8.13 -2.49 14.48
N ILE A 380 -7.77 -2.44 13.19
CA ILE A 380 -8.55 -1.76 12.15
C ILE A 380 -9.93 -2.39 12.02
N SER A 381 -10.00 -3.73 12.04
CA SER A 381 -11.26 -4.48 11.87
C SER A 381 -12.20 -4.45 13.07
N SER A 382 -11.69 -4.05 14.23
CA SER A 382 -12.44 -4.00 15.50
C SER A 382 -12.97 -2.59 15.78
N GLY A 383 -12.52 -1.58 15.02
CA GLY A 383 -13.00 -0.21 15.11
C GLY A 383 -14.36 -0.01 14.41
N PRO A 384 -15.06 1.11 14.68
CA PRO A 384 -16.19 1.52 13.85
C PRO A 384 -15.75 1.61 12.38
N PRO A 385 -16.63 1.39 11.39
CA PRO A 385 -16.28 1.52 9.98
C PRO A 385 -15.60 2.88 9.77
N ARG A 386 -14.29 2.85 9.54
CA ARG A 386 -13.56 4.11 9.32
C ARG A 386 -14.05 4.61 7.97
N LEU A 387 -14.64 5.82 7.97
CA LEU A 387 -14.69 6.62 6.76
C LEU A 387 -13.26 6.67 6.20
N GLN A 388 -13.12 6.64 4.87
CA GLN A 388 -11.83 6.72 4.18
C GLN A 388 -10.91 7.72 4.90
N ASP A 389 -9.79 7.26 5.47
CA ASP A 389 -8.87 8.16 6.19
C ASP A 389 -8.04 8.92 5.14
N PRO A 390 -8.25 10.23 4.94
CA PRO A 390 -7.47 11.01 3.98
C PRO A 390 -6.00 11.13 4.41
N MET A 391 -5.73 10.97 5.71
CA MET A 391 -4.38 11.06 6.27
C MET A 391 -3.53 9.80 6.02
N ARG A 392 -4.09 8.72 5.47
CA ARG A 392 -3.31 7.50 5.16
C ARG A 392 -2.22 7.72 4.10
N PHE A 393 -2.30 8.83 3.36
CA PHE A 393 -1.30 9.23 2.36
C PHE A 393 -0.13 10.02 2.96
N PHE A 394 -0.16 10.30 4.26
CA PHE A 394 0.83 11.11 4.97
C PHE A 394 1.51 10.28 6.06
N PRO A 395 2.64 10.79 6.62
CA PRO A 395 3.31 10.12 7.72
C PRO A 395 2.36 9.85 8.91
N HIS A 396 2.64 8.77 9.64
CA HIS A 396 1.81 8.32 10.75
C HIS A 396 1.89 9.24 11.97
N LEU A 397 2.96 10.03 12.10
CA LEU A 397 3.12 11.02 13.17
C LEU A 397 2.13 12.16 12.99
N ARG A 398 1.25 12.37 13.97
CA ARG A 398 0.18 13.41 13.96
C ARG A 398 0.12 14.22 15.25
N GLN A 399 1.13 14.09 16.11
CA GLN A 399 1.23 14.80 17.38
C GLN A 399 2.70 15.10 17.69
N TYR A 400 2.95 16.13 18.49
CA TYR A 400 4.28 16.45 18.99
C TYR A 400 4.22 17.00 20.42
N SER A 401 5.32 16.87 21.16
CA SER A 401 5.53 17.56 22.42
C SER A 401 6.45 18.75 22.23
N ASP A 402 6.10 19.92 22.77
CA ASP A 402 7.01 21.06 22.85
C ASP A 402 8.05 20.88 23.98
N ASP A 403 8.94 21.87 24.15
CA ASP A 403 10.00 21.86 25.18
C ASP A 403 9.42 21.85 26.62
N ASP A 404 8.17 22.28 26.81
CA ASP A 404 7.44 22.22 28.09
C ASP A 404 6.71 20.88 28.30
N GLY A 405 6.79 19.96 27.33
CA GLY A 405 6.14 18.65 27.36
C GLY A 405 4.66 18.67 26.98
N GLN A 406 4.14 19.79 26.47
CA GLN A 406 2.75 19.89 26.05
C GLN A 406 2.53 19.17 24.73
N ILE A 407 1.56 18.26 24.71
CA ILE A 407 1.21 17.47 23.52
C ILE A 407 0.25 18.28 22.65
N THR A 408 0.63 18.47 21.39
CA THR A 408 -0.17 19.15 20.38
C THR A 408 -0.47 18.22 19.20
N ASP A 409 -1.74 17.97 18.96
CA ASP A 409 -2.23 17.28 17.76
C ASP A 409 -2.19 18.20 16.52
N PHE A 410 -1.93 17.59 15.36
CA PHE A 410 -1.97 18.26 14.08
C PHE A 410 -2.50 17.36 12.96
N THR A 411 -2.92 17.98 11.87
CA THR A 411 -3.41 17.31 10.66
C THR A 411 -2.62 17.82 9.46
N TYR A 412 -2.13 16.91 8.63
CA TYR A 412 -1.44 17.27 7.40
C TYR A 412 -2.40 17.96 6.42
N THR A 413 -1.88 18.96 5.70
CA THR A 413 -2.63 19.71 4.69
C THR A 413 -2.04 19.54 3.29
N GLY A 414 -0.79 19.08 3.19
CA GLY A 414 -0.11 18.89 1.91
C GLY A 414 1.41 18.75 2.04
N PHE A 415 2.09 19.04 0.93
CA PHE A 415 3.54 18.97 0.79
C PHE A 415 4.08 20.39 0.53
N ILE A 416 5.29 20.70 1.00
CA ILE A 416 5.98 21.93 0.56
C ILE A 416 6.45 21.75 -0.89
N ASP A 417 6.99 20.57 -1.18
CA ASP A 417 7.46 20.17 -2.49
C ASP A 417 6.88 18.79 -2.77
N GLU A 418 6.16 18.64 -3.88
CA GLU A 418 5.61 17.35 -4.32
C GLU A 418 6.69 16.40 -4.85
N SER A 419 7.95 16.82 -4.89
CA SER A 419 9.07 15.94 -5.24
C SER A 419 9.14 14.74 -4.30
N THR A 420 9.31 13.56 -4.89
CA THR A 420 9.27 12.28 -4.14
C THR A 420 10.52 12.04 -3.27
N SER A 421 11.42 13.02 -3.19
CA SER A 421 12.72 12.89 -2.54
C SER A 421 12.82 13.61 -1.20
N ARG A 422 11.93 14.57 -0.90
CA ARG A 422 12.03 15.41 0.30
C ARG A 422 10.80 15.22 1.21
N PRO A 423 10.96 14.63 2.41
CA PRO A 423 9.84 14.44 3.33
C PRO A 423 9.56 15.74 4.11
N VAL A 424 9.01 16.76 3.42
CA VAL A 424 8.64 18.05 4.01
C VAL A 424 7.17 18.37 3.75
N PHE A 425 6.39 18.45 4.81
CA PHE A 425 4.94 18.50 4.79
C PHE A 425 4.40 19.76 5.45
N THR A 426 3.27 20.25 4.95
CA THR A 426 2.50 21.29 5.62
C THR A 426 1.45 20.65 6.51
N ALA A 427 1.22 21.22 7.69
CA ALA A 427 0.19 20.77 8.61
C ALA A 427 -0.44 21.95 9.37
N VAL A 428 -1.55 21.68 10.05
CA VAL A 428 -2.25 22.62 10.92
C VAL A 428 -2.56 21.96 12.25
N THR A 429 -2.30 22.65 13.35
CA THR A 429 -2.65 22.19 14.70
C THR A 429 -4.14 22.36 14.99
N GLY A 430 -4.66 21.72 16.04
CA GLY A 430 -6.04 21.94 16.50
C GLY A 430 -6.38 23.41 16.84
N SER A 431 -5.36 24.23 17.14
CA SER A 431 -5.51 25.67 17.38
C SER A 431 -5.59 26.53 16.11
N GLY A 432 -5.40 25.93 14.93
CA GLY A 432 -5.31 26.65 13.65
C GLY A 432 -3.91 27.16 13.30
N LYS A 433 -2.90 26.95 14.16
CA LYS A 433 -1.50 27.29 13.86
C LYS A 433 -0.96 26.43 12.71
N GLU A 434 -0.46 27.07 11.66
CA GLU A 434 0.20 26.40 10.53
C GLU A 434 1.65 26.02 10.87
N ILE A 435 2.04 24.79 10.51
CA ILE A 435 3.35 24.23 10.85
C ILE A 435 4.01 23.51 9.66
N ILE A 436 5.34 23.60 9.72
CA ILE A 436 6.41 22.75 9.20
C ILE A 436 6.48 21.31 9.75
N VAL A 437 6.32 20.22 9.00
CA VAL A 437 6.80 18.89 9.46
C VAL A 437 7.86 18.38 8.49
N LYS A 438 9.11 18.31 8.94
CA LYS A 438 10.26 17.86 8.15
C LYS A 438 10.85 16.60 8.76
N PHE A 439 11.21 15.64 7.90
CA PHE A 439 12.04 14.51 8.29
C PHE A 439 13.42 14.62 7.64
N ALA A 440 14.49 14.25 8.36
CA ALA A 440 15.85 14.33 7.85
C ALA A 440 16.75 13.27 8.48
N GLU A 441 17.71 12.74 7.72
CA GLU A 441 18.71 11.79 8.26
C GLU A 441 19.64 12.46 9.28
N GLN A 442 19.89 13.75 9.09
CA GLN A 442 20.72 14.57 9.96
C GLN A 442 20.16 15.98 10.02
N TYR A 443 20.31 16.63 11.17
CA TYR A 443 19.78 17.96 11.39
C TYR A 443 20.58 18.73 12.44
N ASN A 444 21.00 19.95 12.13
CA ASN A 444 21.70 20.80 13.09
C ASN A 444 20.70 21.65 13.89
N LEU A 445 20.28 21.13 15.04
CA LEU A 445 19.31 21.79 15.93
C LEU A 445 19.84 23.07 16.55
N ASP A 446 21.12 23.09 16.94
CA ASP A 446 21.73 24.24 17.60
C ASP A 446 21.82 25.43 16.65
N ALA A 447 22.18 25.19 15.38
CA ALA A 447 22.14 26.17 14.31
C ALA A 447 20.74 26.75 14.12
N HIS A 448 19.74 25.88 14.03
CA HIS A 448 18.35 26.30 13.85
C HIS A 448 17.89 27.14 15.04
N ARG A 449 18.04 26.66 16.28
CA ARG A 449 17.67 27.41 17.50
C ARG A 449 18.36 28.76 17.57
N THR A 450 19.67 28.81 17.37
CA THR A 450 20.47 30.04 17.41
C THR A 450 20.01 31.08 16.39
N LEU A 451 19.61 30.65 15.20
CA LEU A 451 19.11 31.56 14.17
C LEU A 451 17.64 31.94 14.39
N ALA A 452 16.83 31.04 14.94
CA ALA A 452 15.44 31.31 15.30
C ALA A 452 15.35 32.37 16.41
N GLU A 453 16.20 32.30 17.44
CA GLU A 453 16.31 33.32 18.51
C GLU A 453 16.63 34.72 17.99
N LYS A 454 17.29 34.80 16.83
CA LYS A 454 17.65 36.06 16.15
C LYS A 454 16.63 36.46 15.08
N GLU A 455 15.50 35.76 14.99
CA GLU A 455 14.49 35.91 13.93
C GLU A 455 15.05 35.74 12.51
N LEU A 456 16.13 34.97 12.37
CA LEU A 456 16.80 34.64 11.10
C LEU A 456 16.44 33.24 10.58
N ALA A 457 15.61 32.50 11.31
CA ALA A 457 15.02 31.22 10.91
C ALA A 457 13.62 31.10 11.51
N PRO A 458 12.74 30.25 10.96
CA PRO A 458 11.45 29.93 11.58
C PRO A 458 11.64 29.38 12.99
N ALA A 459 10.73 29.69 13.92
CA ALA A 459 10.69 29.11 15.25
C ALA A 459 10.65 27.56 15.18
N LEU A 460 11.58 26.91 15.87
CA LEU A 460 11.57 25.47 16.10
C LEU A 460 10.55 25.17 17.22
N LEU A 461 9.60 24.27 16.95
CA LEU A 461 8.52 23.93 17.88
C LEU A 461 8.76 22.59 18.59
N SER A 462 9.35 21.62 17.89
CA SER A 462 9.65 20.31 18.44
C SER A 462 10.71 19.60 17.60
N HIS A 463 11.46 18.72 18.26
CA HIS A 463 12.39 17.80 17.64
C HIS A 463 12.26 16.42 18.28
N GLN A 464 12.14 15.39 17.44
CA GLN A 464 12.22 13.99 17.86
C GLN A 464 13.43 13.34 17.19
N PRO A 465 14.40 12.79 17.95
CA PRO A 465 15.54 12.09 17.40
C PRO A 465 15.14 10.73 16.79
N PRO A 466 15.97 10.18 15.89
CA PRO A 466 15.76 8.83 15.37
C PRO A 466 15.88 7.79 16.49
N THR A 467 15.14 6.69 16.37
CA THR A 467 15.11 5.58 17.35
C THR A 467 16.06 4.44 17.02
N HIS A 468 16.68 4.46 15.84
CA HIS A 468 17.65 3.46 15.35
C HIS A 468 18.60 4.12 14.34
N SER A 469 19.68 3.44 13.95
CA SER A 469 20.75 4.02 13.11
C SER A 469 20.33 4.45 11.69
N ARG A 470 19.18 3.95 11.23
CA ARG A 470 18.57 4.24 9.91
C ARG A 470 17.33 5.13 10.02
N GLY A 471 17.05 5.65 11.22
CA GLY A 471 15.87 6.46 11.50
C GLY A 471 16.04 7.89 10.99
N LEU A 472 14.97 8.66 11.05
CA LEU A 472 14.97 10.06 10.66
C LEU A 472 14.69 10.94 11.89
N HIS A 473 15.36 12.09 11.96
CA HIS A 473 14.94 13.19 12.81
C HIS A 473 13.58 13.68 12.33
N CYS A 474 12.64 13.91 13.24
CA CYS A 474 11.42 14.68 12.96
C CYS A 474 11.60 16.09 13.53
N ILE A 475 11.43 17.09 12.67
CA ILE A 475 11.58 18.50 12.99
C ILE A 475 10.26 19.20 12.71
N ILE A 476 9.71 19.83 13.73
CA ILE A 476 8.47 20.59 13.61
C ILE A 476 8.79 22.05 13.88
N MET A 477 8.41 22.91 12.94
CA MET A 477 8.72 24.34 12.97
C MET A 477 7.50 25.16 12.56
N GLU A 478 7.49 26.45 12.84
CA GLU A 478 6.41 27.31 12.35
C GLU A 478 6.41 27.39 10.82
N ARG A 479 5.23 27.52 10.22
CA ARG A 479 5.11 27.87 8.80
C ARG A 479 5.12 29.39 8.67
N VAL A 480 6.14 29.93 8.01
CA VAL A 480 6.24 31.35 7.70
C VAL A 480 5.63 31.63 6.33
N GLN A 481 4.76 32.63 6.24
CA GLN A 481 4.21 33.10 4.98
C GLN A 481 5.26 33.91 4.23
N ALA A 482 5.99 33.24 3.33
CA ALA A 482 7.12 33.77 2.58
C ALA A 482 7.27 33.04 1.24
N ILE A 483 7.98 33.67 0.31
CA ILE A 483 8.42 33.00 -0.93
C ILE A 483 9.92 32.72 -0.87
N SER A 484 10.40 31.70 -1.59
CA SER A 484 11.84 31.46 -1.67
C SER A 484 12.56 32.61 -2.41
N LEU A 485 13.82 32.84 -2.10
CA LEU A 485 14.66 33.80 -2.81
C LEU A 485 14.83 33.40 -4.28
N HIS A 486 14.75 32.10 -4.59
CA HIS A 486 14.70 31.62 -5.96
C HIS A 486 13.48 32.18 -6.70
N GLU A 487 12.29 31.97 -6.16
CA GLU A 487 11.03 32.46 -6.72
C GLU A 487 10.98 33.99 -6.78
N TRP A 488 11.45 34.66 -5.73
CA TRP A 488 11.54 36.12 -5.71
C TRP A 488 12.42 36.68 -6.84
N ARG A 489 13.50 35.97 -7.20
CA ARG A 489 14.41 36.34 -8.30
C ARG A 489 13.85 36.03 -9.68
N THR A 490 13.07 34.95 -9.82
CA THR A 490 12.54 34.47 -11.11
C THR A 490 11.15 35.05 -11.42
N GLY A 491 10.45 35.61 -10.43
CA GLY A 491 9.16 36.27 -10.59
C GLY A 491 9.19 37.45 -11.58
N SER A 492 8.18 37.51 -12.45
CA SER A 492 8.07 38.37 -13.64
C SER A 492 7.71 39.85 -13.40
N SER A 493 7.85 40.38 -12.17
CA SER A 493 7.63 41.82 -11.95
C SER A 493 8.90 42.63 -12.26
N THR A 494 8.84 43.37 -13.36
CA THR A 494 9.86 44.29 -13.89
C THR A 494 10.35 45.35 -12.88
N ASN A 495 9.65 45.56 -11.76
CA ASN A 495 10.07 46.43 -10.65
C ASN A 495 11.08 45.79 -9.68
N ARG A 496 11.16 44.46 -9.53
CA ARG A 496 12.04 43.82 -8.52
C ARG A 496 13.53 43.85 -8.87
N ARG A 497 13.88 43.95 -10.16
CA ARG A 497 15.28 44.07 -10.62
C ARG A 497 15.94 45.43 -10.29
N LEU A 498 15.15 46.47 -10.02
CA LEU A 498 15.66 47.81 -9.70
C LEU A 498 15.88 48.02 -8.19
N GLU A 499 15.10 47.38 -7.32
CA GLU A 499 15.26 47.46 -5.86
C GLU A 499 16.32 46.51 -5.30
N GLY A 500 16.47 45.31 -5.88
CA GLY A 500 17.47 44.32 -5.47
C GLY A 500 18.93 44.78 -5.61
N ARG A 501 19.19 45.87 -6.35
CA ARG A 501 20.52 46.47 -6.52
C ARG A 501 20.82 47.62 -5.56
N LYS A 502 19.84 48.13 -4.81
CA LYS A 502 19.99 49.29 -3.91
C LYS A 502 19.86 48.99 -2.42
N ARG A 503 19.40 47.79 -2.03
CA ARG A 503 19.33 47.40 -0.61
C ARG A 503 20.04 46.07 -0.40
N ARG A 504 21.37 46.12 -0.32
CA ARG A 504 22.19 45.08 0.32
C ARG A 504 21.83 45.12 1.81
N SER A 505 20.93 44.25 2.26
CA SER A 505 20.80 43.99 3.69
C SER A 505 22.16 43.47 4.18
N LYS A 506 22.65 44.05 5.28
CA LYS A 506 23.77 43.49 6.04
C LYS A 506 23.31 42.12 6.56
N SER A 507 23.59 41.03 5.83
CA SER A 507 23.56 39.71 6.45
C SER A 507 24.95 39.42 7.01
N THR A 508 24.99 39.30 8.34
CA THR A 508 25.94 38.52 9.14
C THR A 508 27.44 38.79 8.94
N ARG A 509 27.89 39.94 9.45
CA ARG A 509 29.18 40.03 10.15
C ARG A 509 28.90 40.42 11.60
N ASP A 510 28.32 39.51 12.36
CA ASP A 510 28.41 39.57 13.81
C ASP A 510 29.01 38.25 14.29
N SER A 511 30.34 38.26 14.19
CA SER A 511 31.24 37.22 14.64
C SER A 511 31.45 37.38 16.13
N SER A 512 30.62 36.72 16.92
CA SER A 512 30.98 36.33 18.29
C SER A 512 30.40 34.94 18.60
N GLN A 513 31.31 33.96 18.58
CA GLN A 513 31.33 32.71 19.35
C GLN A 513 30.87 31.35 18.78
N GLN A 514 30.36 31.22 17.55
CA GLN A 514 30.37 29.90 16.86
C GLN A 514 30.60 30.09 15.35
N GLN A 515 31.69 29.54 14.81
CA GLN A 515 31.97 29.52 13.37
C GLN A 515 31.11 28.44 12.69
N LEU A 516 29.81 28.69 12.63
CA LEU A 516 28.86 27.78 12.00
C LEU A 516 28.94 27.92 10.47
N GLY A 517 29.31 26.86 9.78
CA GLY A 517 29.22 26.75 8.32
C GLY A 517 27.84 26.24 7.92
N ILE A 518 27.10 27.03 7.12
CA ILE A 518 25.87 26.57 6.48
C ILE A 518 26.28 25.86 5.19
N GLY A 519 26.26 24.53 5.19
CA GLY A 519 26.68 23.73 4.04
C GLY A 519 25.83 24.00 2.80
N ASP A 520 24.50 23.99 2.93
CA ASP A 520 23.58 24.10 1.78
C ASP A 520 22.96 25.50 1.64
N LEU A 521 23.78 26.56 1.61
CA LEU A 521 23.27 27.91 1.40
C LEU A 521 22.95 28.17 -0.09
N ARG A 522 21.71 27.90 -0.48
CA ARG A 522 21.20 28.13 -1.84
C ARG A 522 19.92 28.96 -1.86
N SER A 523 19.58 29.56 -3.01
CA SER A 523 18.41 30.44 -3.11
C SER A 523 17.05 29.79 -2.75
N PRO A 524 16.83 28.48 -2.94
CA PRO A 524 15.62 27.82 -2.43
C PRO A 524 15.55 27.77 -0.89
N ASN A 525 16.70 27.77 -0.20
CA ASN A 525 16.81 27.64 1.26
C ASN A 525 16.79 29.00 2.00
N VAL A 526 16.51 30.09 1.28
CA VAL A 526 16.34 31.44 1.85
C VAL A 526 14.91 31.89 1.59
N LEU A 527 14.12 32.07 2.65
CA LEU A 527 12.79 32.66 2.57
C LEU A 527 12.88 34.18 2.58
N VAL A 528 12.12 34.83 1.69
CA VAL A 528 12.01 36.28 1.58
C VAL A 528 10.67 36.72 2.14
N ILE A 529 10.72 37.58 3.16
CA ILE A 529 9.55 38.15 3.79
C ILE A 529 9.54 39.65 3.47
N GLU A 530 8.53 40.07 2.72
CA GLU A 530 8.29 41.47 2.39
C GLU A 530 7.37 42.07 3.46
N GLY A 531 7.88 43.03 4.22
CA GLY A 531 7.07 43.94 5.04
C GLY A 531 6.85 45.27 4.30
N GLU A 532 6.00 46.14 4.86
CA GLU A 532 5.62 47.41 4.24
C GLU A 532 6.81 48.29 3.80
N ASN A 533 7.93 48.23 4.52
CA ASN A 533 9.14 49.02 4.23
C ASN A 533 10.46 48.25 4.35
N SER A 534 10.42 46.92 4.55
CA SER A 534 11.62 46.12 4.78
C SER A 534 11.52 44.76 4.11
N ILE A 535 12.67 44.23 3.71
CA ILE A 535 12.80 42.85 3.24
C ILE A 535 13.72 42.15 4.23
N ARG A 536 13.22 41.08 4.84
CA ARG A 536 14.04 40.21 5.70
C ARG A 536 14.18 38.83 5.07
N GLY A 537 15.35 38.23 5.28
CA GLY A 537 15.64 36.87 4.86
C GLY A 537 15.63 35.94 6.06
N MET A 538 14.95 34.80 5.95
CA MET A 538 15.06 33.70 6.90
C MET A 538 15.72 32.51 6.23
N LEU A 539 16.58 31.82 6.97
CA LEU A 539 17.19 30.56 6.53
C LEU A 539 16.28 29.40 6.91
N VAL A 540 16.19 28.45 6.00
CA VAL A 540 15.59 27.13 6.22
C VAL A 540 16.58 26.07 5.76
N ASP A 541 16.31 24.81 6.10
CA ASP A 541 17.13 23.66 5.73
C ASP A 541 18.51 23.62 6.42
N PHE A 542 18.55 23.02 7.63
CA PHE A 542 19.74 22.94 8.48
C PHE A 542 20.43 21.58 8.45
N ASP A 543 20.11 20.75 7.45
CA ASP A 543 20.57 19.35 7.37
C ASP A 543 22.10 19.27 7.24
N TRP A 544 22.71 20.26 6.57
CA TRP A 544 24.16 20.31 6.28
C TRP A 544 24.87 21.44 7.00
N CYS A 545 24.35 21.90 8.14
CA CYS A 545 25.05 22.86 8.98
C CYS A 545 26.05 22.15 9.90
N GLY A 546 27.23 22.73 10.08
CA GLY A 546 28.21 22.21 11.03
C GLY A 546 29.38 23.14 11.26
N GLU A 547 30.27 22.74 12.16
CA GLU A 547 31.43 23.55 12.51
C GLU A 547 32.41 23.66 11.34
N HIS A 548 32.91 24.87 11.12
CA HIS A 548 33.92 25.14 10.10
C HIS A 548 35.15 24.25 10.30
N GLY A 549 35.59 23.55 9.24
CA GLY A 549 36.72 22.63 9.26
C GLY A 549 36.37 21.18 9.63
N VAL A 550 35.28 20.96 10.37
CA VAL A 550 34.80 19.62 10.78
C VAL A 550 33.74 19.08 9.83
N ALA A 551 32.75 19.91 9.48
CA ALA A 551 31.65 19.51 8.61
C ALA A 551 32.12 19.03 7.22
N ARG A 552 31.38 18.08 6.63
CA ARG A 552 31.61 17.53 5.30
C ARG A 552 30.29 17.50 4.54
N TYR A 553 30.33 17.87 3.26
CA TYR A 553 29.23 17.69 2.32
C TYR A 553 28.98 16.20 2.07
N PRO A 554 27.75 15.78 1.74
CA PRO A 554 27.50 14.43 1.26
C PRO A 554 28.25 14.21 -0.05
N HIS A 555 28.56 12.95 -0.36
CA HIS A 555 29.33 12.60 -1.55
C HIS A 555 28.64 12.99 -2.88
N ASP A 556 27.32 13.21 -2.86
CA ASP A 556 26.49 13.44 -4.04
C ASP A 556 26.25 14.92 -4.42
N GLU A 557 26.82 15.88 -3.66
CA GLU A 557 26.71 17.32 -3.96
C GLU A 557 28.04 17.96 -4.41
N ARG A 558 28.99 17.17 -4.95
CA ARG A 558 30.26 17.68 -5.50
C ARG A 558 30.17 18.14 -6.94
#